data_AF-A0A833V696-F1
#
_entry.id   AF-A0A833V696-F1
#
_cell.length_a   1.000
_cell.length_b   1.000
_cell.length_c   1.000
_cell.angle_alpha   90.00
_cell.angle_beta   90.00
_cell.angle_gamma   90.00
#
_symmetry.space_group_name_H-M   'P 1'
#
loop_
_entity.id
_entity.type
_entity.pdbx_description
1 polymer ?
#
loop_
_entity_poly.entity_id
_entity_poly.type
_entity_poly.pdbx_seq_one_letter_code
_entity_poly.pdbx_strand_id
1 'polypeptide(L)'
;MAEKLAISLLLFLNLVVMAIGADVPAPAPSVDCTPALLSLADCLTYVEQGSNLTKPEGDCCSGLKKVVKEEAHCLCEAFSGGSNLGIPLDINITKALALPSVCKVKTPPASKCNS
;
A
#
# COMPACT_ATOMS: atom_id res chain seq x y z
N MET A 1 -42.16 15.62 14.51
CA MET A 1 -42.84 15.22 13.25
C MET A 1 -41.96 15.43 12.00
N ALA A 2 -41.12 16.48 11.96
CA ALA A 2 -40.17 16.72 10.87
C ALA A 2 -39.08 15.64 10.72
N GLU A 3 -38.66 15.02 11.83
CA GLU A 3 -37.54 14.06 11.83
C GLU A 3 -37.87 12.71 11.16
N LYS A 4 -39.13 12.26 11.24
CA LYS A 4 -39.59 11.05 10.51
C LYS A 4 -39.70 11.29 9.00
N LEU A 5 -39.92 12.54 8.57
CA LEU A 5 -40.05 12.90 7.16
C LEU A 5 -38.67 12.88 6.46
N ALA A 6 -37.60 13.29 7.16
CA ALA A 6 -36.23 13.25 6.67
C ALA A 6 -35.70 11.81 6.51
N ILE A 7 -35.99 10.92 7.46
CA ILE A 7 -35.57 9.51 7.40
C ILE A 7 -36.29 8.78 6.25
N SER A 8 -37.56 9.09 6.02
CA SER A 8 -38.34 8.57 4.88
C SER A 8 -37.73 9.02 3.54
N LEU A 9 -37.40 10.32 3.40
CA LEU A 9 -36.81 10.88 2.19
C LEU A 9 -35.42 10.30 1.86
N LEU A 10 -34.60 9.99 2.87
CA LEU A 10 -33.28 9.35 2.73
C LEU A 10 -33.38 7.88 2.29
N LEU A 11 -34.44 7.17 2.71
CA LEU A 11 -34.71 5.80 2.24
C LEU A 11 -35.22 5.77 0.79
N PHE A 12 -36.01 6.76 0.37
CA PHE A 12 -36.52 6.83 -1.00
C PHE A 12 -35.45 7.22 -2.04
N LEU A 13 -34.40 7.95 -1.66
CA LEU A 13 -33.28 8.29 -2.56
C LEU A 13 -32.45 7.09 -3.01
N ASN A 14 -32.54 5.95 -2.31
CA ASN A 14 -31.84 4.71 -2.68
C ASN A 14 -32.67 3.79 -3.61
N LEU A 15 -33.92 4.14 -3.95
CA LEU A 15 -34.85 3.29 -4.71
C LEU A 15 -35.25 3.88 -6.08
N VAL A 16 -34.35 4.60 -6.76
CA VAL A 16 -34.54 5.02 -8.16
C VAL A 16 -33.28 4.73 -8.98
N VAL A 17 -32.82 3.48 -9.00
CA VAL A 17 -31.88 3.00 -10.03
C VAL A 17 -32.25 1.56 -10.40
N MET A 18 -33.39 1.36 -11.05
CA MET A 18 -33.71 0.11 -11.74
C MET A 18 -34.57 0.40 -12.96
N ALA A 19 -33.99 0.97 -14.04
CA ALA A 19 -34.69 1.04 -15.33
C ALA A 19 -33.85 1.34 -16.58
N ILE A 20 -32.52 1.41 -16.52
CA ILE A 20 -31.69 1.41 -17.73
C ILE A 20 -30.47 0.51 -17.52
N GLY A 21 -30.36 -0.55 -18.32
CA GLY A 21 -29.13 -1.30 -18.48
C GLY A 21 -28.10 -0.40 -19.13
N ALA A 22 -27.36 0.32 -18.29
CA ALA A 22 -26.09 0.91 -18.65
C ALA A 22 -25.08 0.25 -17.70
N ASP A 23 -24.21 -0.57 -18.27
CA ASP A 23 -23.08 -1.18 -17.59
C ASP A 23 -22.12 -0.05 -17.17
N VAL A 24 -22.45 0.67 -16.09
CA VAL A 24 -21.47 1.50 -15.40
C VAL A 24 -20.48 0.55 -14.74
N PRO A 25 -19.20 0.52 -15.16
CA PRO A 25 -18.21 -0.24 -14.43
C PRO A 25 -18.19 0.31 -13.00
N ALA A 26 -18.49 -0.54 -12.02
CA ALA A 26 -18.22 -0.20 -10.64
C ALA A 26 -16.73 0.21 -10.54
N PRO A 27 -16.37 1.25 -9.77
CA PRO A 27 -14.97 1.54 -9.49
C PRO A 27 -14.30 0.25 -9.03
N ALA A 28 -13.18 -0.11 -9.67
CA ALA A 28 -12.39 -1.23 -9.21
C ALA A 28 -12.12 -1.08 -7.70
N PRO A 29 -12.17 -2.18 -6.91
CA PRO A 29 -11.83 -2.11 -5.51
C PRO A 29 -10.45 -1.47 -5.36
N SER A 30 -10.33 -0.52 -4.44
CA SER A 30 -9.03 0.05 -4.06
C SER A 30 -8.12 -1.08 -3.57
N VAL A 31 -6.88 -1.11 -4.04
CA VAL A 31 -5.91 -2.10 -3.55
C VAL A 31 -5.48 -1.70 -2.13
N ASP A 32 -5.77 -2.55 -1.16
CA ASP A 32 -5.35 -2.33 0.23
C ASP A 32 -3.91 -2.81 0.43
N CYS A 33 -2.95 -1.88 0.39
CA CYS A 33 -1.52 -2.18 0.53
C CYS A 33 -1.04 -2.31 1.97
N THR A 34 -1.87 -1.96 2.97
CA THR A 34 -1.53 -2.05 4.39
C THR A 34 -0.94 -3.38 4.83
N PRO A 35 -1.51 -4.57 4.53
CA PRO A 35 -0.94 -5.86 4.95
C PRO A 35 0.43 -6.15 4.31
N ALA A 36 0.63 -5.72 3.06
CA ALA A 36 1.91 -5.84 2.38
C ALA A 36 2.98 -4.99 3.07
N LEU A 37 2.64 -3.75 3.43
CA LEU A 37 3.55 -2.82 4.11
C LEU A 37 3.83 -3.25 5.56
N LEU A 38 2.83 -3.76 6.28
CA LEU A 38 3.03 -4.32 7.62
C LEU A 38 3.98 -5.52 7.61
N SER A 39 4.00 -6.29 6.52
CA SER A 39 4.97 -7.40 6.35
C SER A 39 6.42 -6.90 6.21
N LEU A 40 6.63 -5.60 6.01
CA LEU A 40 7.95 -4.95 5.92
C LEU A 40 8.30 -4.15 7.18
N ALA A 41 7.46 -4.17 8.22
CA ALA A 41 7.68 -3.40 9.45
C ALA A 41 9.04 -3.74 10.11
N ASP A 42 9.42 -5.01 10.08
CA ASP A 42 10.73 -5.48 10.59
C ASP A 42 11.92 -4.90 9.80
N CYS A 43 11.71 -4.39 8.59
CA CYS A 43 12.76 -3.73 7.82
C CYS A 43 13.03 -2.30 8.28
N LEU A 44 12.12 -1.68 9.03
CA LEU A 44 12.18 -0.25 9.36
C LEU A 44 13.45 0.11 10.14
N THR A 45 13.85 -0.70 11.12
CA THR A 45 15.07 -0.48 11.94
C THR A 45 16.35 -0.52 11.10
N TYR A 46 16.36 -1.28 10.00
CA TYR A 46 17.49 -1.31 9.07
C TYR A 46 17.52 -0.09 8.17
N VAL A 47 16.37 0.33 7.66
CA VAL A 47 16.28 1.48 6.72
C VAL A 47 16.21 2.82 7.43
N GLU A 48 16.14 2.85 8.76
CA GLU A 48 16.14 4.09 9.55
C GLU A 48 17.43 4.91 9.34
N GLN A 49 17.30 6.23 9.35
CA GLN A 49 18.40 7.17 9.35
C GLN A 49 19.28 6.96 10.59
N GLY A 50 20.60 6.87 10.39
CA GLY A 50 21.54 6.58 11.48
C GLY A 50 21.59 5.12 11.92
N SER A 51 20.83 4.21 11.29
CA SER A 51 20.93 2.78 11.55
C SER A 51 22.33 2.25 11.24
N ASN A 52 22.95 1.58 12.23
CA ASN A 52 24.23 0.89 12.06
C ASN A 52 24.08 -0.59 11.68
N LEU A 53 22.85 -1.04 11.41
CA LEU A 53 22.59 -2.42 11.02
C LEU A 53 23.14 -2.70 9.62
N THR A 54 23.91 -3.78 9.46
CA THR A 54 24.45 -4.24 8.17
C THR A 54 23.54 -5.25 7.47
N LYS A 55 22.61 -5.84 8.22
CA LYS A 55 21.58 -6.76 7.75
C LYS A 55 20.27 -6.44 8.47
N PRO A 56 19.11 -6.54 7.79
CA PRO A 56 17.81 -6.45 8.45
C PRO A 56 17.54 -7.67 9.34
N GLU A 57 16.80 -7.44 10.41
CA GLU A 57 16.45 -8.43 11.42
C GLU A 57 15.03 -8.98 11.17
N GLY A 58 14.63 -9.95 12.00
CA GLY A 58 13.28 -10.52 11.98
C GLY A 58 12.90 -11.12 10.64
N ASP A 59 11.64 -10.92 10.25
CA ASP A 59 11.06 -11.45 9.02
C ASP A 59 11.17 -10.50 7.83
N CYS A 60 11.96 -9.42 7.94
CA CYS A 60 12.10 -8.41 6.89
C CYS A 60 12.37 -9.01 5.50
N CYS A 61 13.33 -9.93 5.38
CA CYS A 61 13.65 -10.53 4.08
C CYS A 61 12.56 -11.51 3.58
N SER A 62 11.90 -12.22 4.49
CA SER A 62 10.78 -13.12 4.17
C SER A 62 9.58 -12.31 3.67
N GLY A 63 9.25 -11.23 4.38
CA GLY A 63 8.24 -10.25 4.03
C GLY A 63 8.53 -9.58 2.71
N LEU A 64 9.75 -9.06 2.50
CA LEU A 64 10.15 -8.44 1.23
C LEU A 64 10.00 -9.42 0.06
N LYS A 65 10.43 -10.68 0.23
CA LYS A 65 10.28 -11.69 -0.81
C LYS A 65 8.81 -11.95 -1.16
N LYS A 66 7.93 -12.01 -0.15
CA LYS A 66 6.49 -12.20 -0.34
C LYS A 66 5.90 -11.01 -1.09
N VAL A 67 6.15 -9.79 -0.61
CA VAL A 67 5.62 -8.56 -1.18
C VAL A 67 6.11 -8.37 -2.62
N VAL A 68 7.38 -8.60 -2.91
CA VAL A 68 7.89 -8.52 -4.30
C VAL A 68 7.19 -9.50 -5.24
N LYS A 69 6.79 -10.68 -4.73
CA LYS A 69 6.19 -11.75 -5.53
C LYS A 69 4.69 -11.56 -5.73
N GLU A 70 4.00 -11.13 -4.68
CA GLU A 70 2.53 -11.11 -4.61
C GLU A 70 1.96 -9.69 -4.73
N GLU A 71 2.68 -8.69 -4.21
CA GLU A 71 2.18 -7.33 -3.96
C GLU A 71 3.15 -6.25 -4.48
N ALA A 72 3.78 -6.49 -5.64
CA ALA A 72 4.78 -5.58 -6.20
C ALA A 72 4.23 -4.17 -6.47
N HIS A 73 2.93 -4.07 -6.79
CA HIS A 73 2.22 -2.81 -6.94
C HIS A 73 2.24 -1.98 -5.65
N CYS A 74 2.07 -2.61 -4.49
CA CYS A 74 2.10 -1.93 -3.20
C CYS A 74 3.49 -1.38 -2.83
N LEU A 75 4.57 -2.03 -3.27
CA LEU A 75 5.90 -1.44 -3.16
C LEU A 75 6.02 -0.19 -4.00
N CYS A 76 5.53 -0.26 -5.25
CA CYS A 76 5.55 0.88 -6.15
C CYS A 76 4.74 2.06 -5.61
N GLU A 77 3.58 1.81 -5.02
CA GLU A 77 2.79 2.83 -4.34
C GLU A 77 3.54 3.42 -3.13
N ALA A 78 4.27 2.60 -2.38
CA ALA A 78 5.09 3.09 -1.27
C ALA A 78 6.28 3.95 -1.70
N PHE A 79 6.92 3.61 -2.83
CA PHE A 79 8.03 4.40 -3.38
C PHE A 79 7.54 5.67 -4.07
N SER A 80 6.42 5.62 -4.79
CA SER A 80 5.85 6.76 -5.51
C SER A 80 5.09 7.72 -4.58
N GLY A 81 4.43 7.18 -3.57
CA GLY A 81 3.59 7.87 -2.60
C GLY A 81 4.27 8.07 -1.24
N GLY A 82 5.60 8.09 -1.17
CA GLY A 82 6.39 8.22 0.07
C GLY A 82 6.01 9.39 1.00
N SER A 83 5.10 10.28 0.58
CA SER A 83 4.52 11.36 1.38
C SER A 83 3.18 11.02 2.05
N ASN A 84 2.48 9.96 1.63
CA ASN A 84 1.09 9.69 2.04
C ASN A 84 0.93 8.46 2.97
N LEU A 85 1.98 7.65 3.16
CA LEU A 85 1.91 6.44 3.98
C LEU A 85 2.14 6.65 5.48
N GLY A 86 2.38 7.89 5.94
CA GLY A 86 2.73 8.16 7.34
C GLY A 86 4.02 7.47 7.80
N ILE A 87 4.83 6.98 6.87
CA ILE A 87 6.14 6.38 7.14
C ILE A 87 7.09 7.49 7.57
N PRO A 88 7.83 7.32 8.68
CA PRO A 88 8.66 8.38 9.24
C PRO A 88 9.63 8.94 8.19
N LEU A 89 9.78 10.27 8.20
CA LEU A 89 10.72 11.02 7.34
C LEU A 89 12.19 10.62 7.57
N ASP A 90 12.43 9.74 8.53
CA ASP A 90 13.73 9.21 8.95
C ASP A 90 14.11 7.91 8.21
N ILE A 91 13.73 7.74 6.94
CA ILE A 91 14.20 6.61 6.13
C ILE A 91 15.43 6.98 5.30
N ASN A 92 16.48 6.17 5.42
CA ASN A 92 17.64 6.15 4.56
C ASN A 92 17.35 5.38 3.26
N ILE A 93 17.10 6.14 2.19
CA ILE A 93 16.77 5.58 0.87
C ILE A 93 17.87 4.67 0.33
N THR A 94 19.15 4.97 0.59
CA THR A 94 20.27 4.12 0.15
C THR A 94 20.17 2.73 0.76
N LYS A 95 19.81 2.63 2.05
CA LYS A 95 19.59 1.33 2.71
C LYS A 95 18.35 0.63 2.19
N ALA A 96 17.25 1.36 1.96
CA ALA A 96 16.05 0.79 1.36
C ALA A 96 16.34 0.16 -0.03
N LEU A 97 17.12 0.85 -0.87
CA LEU A 97 17.57 0.33 -2.17
C LEU A 97 18.55 -0.84 -2.06
N ALA A 98 19.24 -1.00 -0.93
CA ALA A 98 20.12 -2.13 -0.66
C ALA A 98 19.38 -3.39 -0.18
N LEU A 99 18.14 -3.28 0.30
CA LEU A 99 17.36 -4.42 0.82
C LEU A 99 17.25 -5.59 -0.15
N PRO A 100 16.93 -5.42 -1.45
CA PRO A 100 16.88 -6.54 -2.39
C PRO A 100 18.20 -7.31 -2.47
N SER A 101 19.32 -6.60 -2.47
CA SER A 101 20.67 -7.18 -2.51
C SER A 101 21.00 -7.94 -1.22
N VAL A 102 20.74 -7.32 -0.06
CA VAL A 102 21.02 -7.92 1.26
C VAL A 102 20.13 -9.14 1.51
N CYS A 103 18.86 -9.08 1.12
CA CYS A 103 17.91 -10.17 1.24
C CYS A 103 17.99 -11.20 0.08
N LYS A 104 18.86 -10.97 -0.91
CA LYS A 104 19.02 -11.82 -2.10
C LYS A 104 17.71 -12.04 -2.88
N VAL A 105 16.86 -11.01 -2.93
CA VAL A 105 15.60 -11.00 -3.68
C VAL A 105 15.85 -10.32 -5.02
N LYS A 106 15.48 -10.99 -6.11
CA LYS A 106 15.55 -10.39 -7.45
C LYS A 106 14.33 -9.49 -7.64
N THR A 107 14.55 -8.19 -7.73
CA THR A 107 13.52 -7.21 -8.03
C THR A 107 13.86 -6.50 -9.35
N PRO A 108 12.87 -6.17 -10.19
CA PRO A 108 13.05 -5.17 -11.23
C PRO A 108 13.45 -3.82 -10.59
N PRO A 109 14.12 -2.92 -11.34
CA PRO A 109 14.45 -1.60 -10.82
C PRO A 109 13.18 -0.79 -10.52
N ALA A 110 13.22 0.03 -9.46
CA ALA A 110 12.10 0.87 -9.02
C ALA A 110 11.63 1.86 -10.09
N SER A 111 12.45 2.18 -11.10
CA SER A 111 12.04 2.97 -12.26
C SER A 111 10.89 2.36 -13.07
N LYS A 112 10.62 1.06 -12.91
CA LYS A 112 9.46 0.38 -13.53
C LYS A 112 8.15 0.55 -12.76
N CYS A 113 8.15 1.24 -11.62
CA CYS A 113 6.97 1.48 -10.80
C CYS A 113 6.06 2.60 -11.31
N ASN A 114 6.47 3.35 -12.33
CA ASN A 114 5.74 4.47 -12.91
C ASN A 114 5.28 4.15 -14.35
N SER A 115 4.74 2.95 -14.57
CA SER A 115 4.30 2.44 -15.89
C SER A 115 2.83 2.06 -15.85
#